data_AF-A0A0R2H4Q5-F1
#
_entry.id   AF-A0A0R2H4Q5-F1
#
_cell.length_a   1.000
_cell.length_b   1.000
_cell.length_c   1.000
_cell.angle_alpha   90.00
_cell.angle_beta   90.00
_cell.angle_gamma   90.00
#
_symmetry.space_group_name_H-M   'P 1'
#
loop_
_entity.id
_entity.type
_entity.pdbx_description
1 polymer ?
#
loop_
_entity_poly.entity_id
_entity_poly.type
_entity_poly.pdbx_seq_one_letter_code
_entity_poly.pdbx_strand_id
1 'polypeptide(L)'
;MKRVFKIAAAVGLVGALLAGGYLAYLQVNYYRIADHQKLTVTNLQRAQLAVDHPYTATTYNIGFGAYNERYSFFMDTGTTKQGHHTRGKYGKATSRAAVQRSTTFVIKQIKAQHPDFALFQEIDTNSTRSYHVNQVRRVAAAFPHLGRVFASNFHSAYLLVPPTDPHGTVRSGLLTLSRYQVQSAQRRQYPVSTHLIEKFVDLDRCFVVLTLPVQNGRHLIMINSHMSAYDRGGKMRAAQLKLLTGVMKQARDRGDYVIVGGDFNHALGKQIMTHFRTNQRVPNWVSKMSNQDLPAGFRIVRADNYWTTPTVRATDTAYVPGKTYTTVVDGFIVSDNVTATAHNLATHFQETDHNPVKLTFKLQAE
;
A
#
# COMPACT_ATOMS: atom_id res chain seq x y z
N MET A 1 49.74 -19.91 -17.86
CA MET A 1 48.41 -20.05 -18.50
C MET A 1 47.52 -21.13 -17.84
N LYS A 2 47.91 -22.41 -17.77
CA LYS A 2 47.06 -23.49 -17.18
C LYS A 2 46.65 -23.29 -15.71
N ARG A 3 47.54 -22.76 -14.84
CA ARG A 3 47.22 -22.48 -13.42
C ARG A 3 46.20 -21.34 -13.26
N VAL A 4 46.34 -20.27 -14.05
CA VAL A 4 45.40 -19.13 -14.06
C VAL A 4 44.01 -19.57 -14.49
N PHE A 5 43.92 -20.41 -15.53
CA PHE A 5 42.65 -20.99 -15.97
C PHE A 5 41.98 -21.86 -14.90
N LYS A 6 42.75 -22.71 -14.20
CA LYS A 6 42.23 -23.53 -13.09
C LYS A 6 41.70 -22.67 -11.93
N ILE A 7 42.41 -21.60 -11.58
CA ILE A 7 41.97 -20.66 -10.53
C ILE A 7 40.69 -19.94 -10.97
N ALA A 8 40.64 -19.42 -12.20
CA ALA A 8 39.44 -18.76 -12.72
C ALA A 8 38.24 -19.72 -12.77
N ALA A 9 38.43 -20.97 -13.19
CA ALA A 9 37.40 -22.00 -13.19
C ALA A 9 36.92 -22.33 -11.77
N ALA A 10 37.83 -22.44 -10.79
CA ALA A 10 37.47 -22.69 -9.40
C ALA A 10 36.68 -21.53 -8.79
N VAL A 11 37.10 -20.28 -9.03
CA VAL A 11 36.37 -19.08 -8.60
C VAL A 11 34.98 -19.02 -9.25
N GLY A 12 34.89 -19.33 -10.55
CA GLY A 12 33.62 -19.42 -11.27
C GLY A 12 32.68 -20.48 -10.68
N LEU A 13 33.21 -21.66 -10.36
CA LEU A 13 32.45 -22.75 -9.72
C LEU A 13 31.94 -22.34 -8.34
N VAL A 14 32.78 -21.73 -7.50
CA VAL A 14 32.36 -21.23 -6.17
C VAL A 14 31.26 -20.18 -6.34
N GLY A 15 31.41 -19.24 -7.28
CA GLY A 15 30.39 -18.24 -7.58
C GLY A 15 29.05 -18.86 -8.01
N ALA A 16 29.10 -19.88 -8.88
CA ALA A 16 27.92 -20.61 -9.33
C ALA A 16 27.23 -21.38 -8.18
N LEU A 17 28.01 -22.01 -7.30
CA LEU A 17 27.50 -22.71 -6.12
C LEU A 17 26.83 -21.76 -5.14
N LEU A 18 27.41 -20.58 -4.90
CA LEU A 18 26.81 -19.55 -4.04
C LEU A 18 25.51 -19.01 -4.63
N ALA A 19 25.48 -18.71 -5.93
CA ALA A 19 24.27 -18.26 -6.62
C ALA A 19 23.18 -19.35 -6.60
N GLY A 20 23.54 -20.60 -6.91
CA GLY A 20 22.63 -21.74 -6.86
C GLY A 20 22.10 -21.99 -5.45
N GLY A 21 22.96 -21.94 -4.44
CA GLY A 21 22.59 -22.06 -3.03
C GLY A 21 21.64 -20.96 -2.56
N TYR A 22 21.87 -19.71 -2.98
CA TYR A 22 20.96 -18.60 -2.68
C TYR A 22 19.59 -18.75 -3.36
N LEU A 23 19.56 -19.17 -4.62
CA LEU A 23 18.29 -19.46 -5.32
C LEU A 23 17.53 -20.61 -4.66
N ALA A 24 18.23 -21.66 -4.24
CA ALA A 24 17.64 -22.75 -3.47
C ALA A 24 17.09 -22.27 -2.12
N TYR A 25 17.83 -21.42 -1.40
CA TYR A 25 17.37 -20.79 -0.16
C TYR A 25 16.08 -19.98 -0.37
N LEU A 26 16.02 -19.13 -1.40
CA LEU A 26 14.82 -18.37 -1.73
C LEU A 26 13.65 -19.30 -2.05
N GLN A 27 13.89 -20.35 -2.83
CA GLN A 27 12.85 -21.30 -3.26
C GLN A 27 12.30 -22.14 -2.09
N VAL A 28 13.15 -22.58 -1.16
CA VAL A 28 12.74 -23.35 0.03
C VAL A 28 11.92 -22.49 0.99
N ASN A 29 12.22 -21.19 1.09
CA ASN A 29 11.51 -20.28 1.98
C ASN A 29 10.30 -19.59 1.33
N TYR A 30 10.04 -19.85 0.05
CA TYR A 30 8.93 -19.25 -0.68
C TYR A 30 7.64 -20.03 -0.45
N TYR A 31 6.62 -19.33 0.03
CA TYR A 31 5.24 -19.81 0.10
C TYR A 31 4.29 -18.65 -0.16
N ARG A 32 3.06 -18.92 -0.60
CA ARG A 32 1.99 -17.92 -0.74
C ARG A 32 0.99 -18.07 0.39
N ILE A 33 0.44 -16.95 0.85
CA ILE A 33 -0.67 -16.98 1.82
C ILE A 33 -1.96 -17.23 1.04
N ALA A 34 -2.72 -18.25 1.44
CA ALA A 34 -3.97 -18.62 0.81
C ALA A 34 -4.98 -17.45 0.72
N ASP A 35 -5.81 -17.45 -0.33
CA ASP A 35 -6.97 -16.58 -0.43
C ASP A 35 -8.02 -16.94 0.66
N HIS A 36 -8.94 -16.02 0.91
CA HIS A 36 -10.06 -16.19 1.84
C HIS A 36 -9.69 -16.47 3.31
N GLN A 37 -8.46 -16.16 3.72
CA GLN A 37 -8.03 -16.36 5.09
C GLN A 37 -8.84 -15.50 6.07
N LYS A 38 -9.49 -16.13 7.04
CA LYS A 38 -10.13 -15.44 8.17
C LYS A 38 -9.07 -14.75 9.03
N LEU A 39 -9.31 -13.50 9.37
CA LEU A 39 -8.39 -12.69 10.18
C LEU A 39 -8.93 -12.50 11.58
N THR A 40 -8.01 -12.46 12.55
CA THR A 40 -8.35 -12.19 13.94
C THR A 40 -8.62 -10.70 14.14
N VAL A 41 -9.79 -10.39 14.68
CA VAL A 41 -10.09 -9.05 15.19
C VAL A 41 -9.61 -8.99 16.64
N THR A 42 -8.67 -8.08 16.92
CA THR A 42 -8.18 -7.85 18.29
C THR A 42 -8.82 -6.58 18.86
N ASN A 43 -9.04 -6.53 20.17
CA ASN A 43 -9.70 -5.41 20.86
C ASN A 43 -11.12 -5.17 20.34
N LEU A 44 -11.98 -6.19 20.52
CA LEU A 44 -13.33 -6.22 19.97
C LEU A 44 -14.16 -5.02 20.48
N GLN A 45 -14.62 -4.21 19.52
CA GLN A 45 -15.58 -3.14 19.79
C GLN A 45 -17.00 -3.69 19.70
N ARG A 46 -17.94 -3.03 20.39
CA ARG A 46 -19.35 -3.45 20.46
C ARG A 46 -20.32 -2.51 19.75
N ALA A 47 -19.93 -1.26 19.51
CA ALA A 47 -20.80 -0.28 18.89
C ALA A 47 -21.01 -0.62 17.40
N GLN A 48 -22.27 -0.63 16.97
CA GLN A 48 -22.64 -0.76 15.56
C GLN A 48 -22.65 0.61 14.88
N LEU A 49 -22.63 0.61 13.54
CA LEU A 49 -22.82 1.82 12.76
C LEU A 49 -24.30 2.19 12.68
N ALA A 50 -24.60 3.46 12.53
CA ALA A 50 -25.92 4.03 12.35
C ALA A 50 -26.03 4.66 10.96
N VAL A 51 -27.25 4.76 10.45
CA VAL A 51 -27.53 5.51 9.22
C VAL A 51 -27.58 7.01 9.51
N ASP A 52 -27.30 7.82 8.49
CA ASP A 52 -27.27 9.30 8.49
C ASP A 52 -26.32 9.98 9.50
N HIS A 53 -25.57 9.16 10.25
CA HIS A 53 -24.51 9.60 11.15
C HIS A 53 -23.21 9.86 10.37
N PRO A 54 -22.54 11.00 10.62
CA PRO A 54 -21.24 11.30 9.98
C PRO A 54 -20.10 10.49 10.60
N TYR A 55 -19.34 9.80 9.77
CA TYR A 55 -18.15 9.03 10.12
C TYR A 55 -16.91 9.56 9.42
N THR A 56 -15.74 9.18 9.93
CA THR A 56 -14.44 9.51 9.33
C THR A 56 -13.57 8.28 9.08
N ALA A 57 -12.93 8.22 7.92
CA ALA A 57 -11.91 7.22 7.61
C ALA A 57 -10.62 7.89 7.12
N THR A 58 -9.48 7.24 7.33
CA THR A 58 -8.18 7.68 6.79
C THR A 58 -7.49 6.53 6.09
N THR A 59 -6.79 6.81 4.99
CA THR A 59 -5.87 5.85 4.36
C THR A 59 -4.47 6.44 4.27
N TYR A 60 -3.45 5.63 4.54
CA TYR A 60 -2.06 6.07 4.54
C TYR A 60 -1.07 4.94 4.26
N ASN A 61 -0.40 4.99 3.10
CA ASN A 61 0.80 4.20 2.85
C ASN A 61 1.99 4.83 3.59
N ILE A 62 2.66 4.05 4.42
CA ILE A 62 3.71 4.56 5.32
C ILE A 62 5.13 4.26 4.82
N GLY A 63 5.27 3.67 3.63
CA GLY A 63 6.55 3.36 2.98
C GLY A 63 7.52 2.61 3.91
N PHE A 64 6.98 1.70 4.75
CA PHE A 64 7.65 0.99 5.84
C PHE A 64 8.54 1.86 6.75
N GLY A 65 8.26 3.16 6.83
CA GLY A 65 9.02 4.14 7.62
C GLY A 65 10.40 4.48 7.07
N ALA A 66 10.69 4.23 5.79
CA ALA A 66 11.94 4.63 5.16
C ALA A 66 11.81 5.87 4.27
N TYR A 67 10.63 6.08 3.67
CA TYR A 67 10.41 6.93 2.49
C TYR A 67 10.30 8.43 2.80
N ASN A 68 11.08 8.94 3.75
CA ASN A 68 11.18 10.39 3.98
C ASN A 68 11.61 11.14 2.71
N GLU A 69 11.50 12.47 2.72
CA GLU A 69 11.77 13.32 1.54
C GLU A 69 13.16 13.11 0.91
N ARG A 70 14.16 12.64 1.67
CA ARG A 70 15.53 12.40 1.18
C ARG A 70 15.72 10.99 0.62
N TYR A 71 14.78 10.09 0.87
CA TYR A 71 14.84 8.71 0.47
C TYR A 71 14.66 8.55 -1.04
N SER A 72 15.31 7.52 -1.60
CA SER A 72 15.09 7.05 -2.96
C SER A 72 15.18 5.53 -2.99
N PHE A 73 14.19 4.86 -3.59
CA PHE A 73 14.06 3.41 -3.58
C PHE A 73 14.77 2.77 -4.76
N PHE A 74 15.57 1.73 -4.52
CA PHE A 74 16.44 1.14 -5.55
C PHE A 74 15.71 0.54 -6.76
N MET A 75 14.44 0.14 -6.61
CA MET A 75 13.63 -0.38 -7.71
C MET A 75 13.00 0.73 -8.55
N ASP A 76 12.93 1.94 -8.01
CA ASP A 76 12.35 3.08 -8.71
C ASP A 76 13.33 3.68 -9.71
N THR A 77 12.86 3.80 -10.94
CA THR A 77 13.56 4.43 -12.05
C THR A 77 12.70 5.51 -12.67
N GLY A 78 13.33 6.60 -13.10
CA GLY A 78 12.68 7.71 -13.77
C GLY A 78 13.48 8.19 -14.97
N THR A 79 12.93 9.20 -15.64
CA THR A 79 13.62 9.90 -16.71
C THR A 79 13.19 11.36 -16.67
N THR A 80 14.15 12.27 -16.70
CA THR A 80 13.87 13.71 -16.77
C THR A 80 13.29 14.09 -18.14
N LYS A 81 12.66 15.25 -18.24
CA LYS A 81 12.19 15.79 -19.53
C LYS A 81 13.34 15.96 -20.53
N GLN A 82 14.55 16.24 -20.03
CA GLN A 82 15.80 16.33 -20.80
C GLN A 82 16.37 14.95 -21.22
N GLY A 83 15.75 13.84 -20.80
CA GLY A 83 16.17 12.49 -21.20
C GLY A 83 17.21 11.84 -20.28
N HIS A 84 17.57 12.46 -19.15
CA HIS A 84 18.49 11.84 -18.19
C HIS A 84 17.78 10.75 -17.39
N HIS A 85 18.36 9.56 -17.32
CA HIS A 85 17.85 8.47 -16.51
C HIS A 85 18.22 8.63 -15.04
N THR A 86 17.27 8.30 -14.16
CA THR A 86 17.41 8.37 -12.70
C THR A 86 17.02 7.03 -12.09
N ARG A 87 17.65 6.69 -10.96
CA ARG A 87 17.38 5.46 -10.21
C ARG A 87 17.66 5.69 -8.73
N GLY A 88 16.77 5.19 -7.87
CA GLY A 88 16.98 5.26 -6.43
C GLY A 88 18.10 4.32 -5.96
N LYS A 89 18.47 4.43 -4.68
CA LYS A 89 19.71 3.82 -4.18
C LYS A 89 19.53 2.83 -3.04
N TYR A 90 18.51 3.02 -2.23
CA TYR A 90 18.40 2.36 -0.93
C TYR A 90 17.38 1.23 -0.97
N GLY A 91 17.70 0.13 -0.31
CA GLY A 91 16.79 -1.00 -0.04
C GLY A 91 16.26 -0.97 1.40
N LYS A 92 16.89 -0.23 2.30
CA LYS A 92 16.46 -0.13 3.70
C LYS A 92 16.32 1.32 4.12
N ALA A 93 15.64 1.55 5.24
CA ALA A 93 15.66 2.85 5.90
C ALA A 93 17.12 3.26 6.22
N THR A 94 17.33 4.54 6.54
CA THR A 94 18.68 5.03 6.88
C THR A 94 19.14 4.64 8.29
N SER A 95 18.20 4.45 9.22
CA SER A 95 18.48 3.95 10.57
C SER A 95 17.20 3.52 11.28
N ARG A 96 17.34 2.76 12.37
CA ARG A 96 16.22 2.44 13.28
C ARG A 96 15.53 3.69 13.81
N ALA A 97 16.31 4.72 14.16
CA ALA A 97 15.78 6.00 14.64
C ALA A 97 14.96 6.73 13.57
N ALA A 98 15.38 6.66 12.29
CA ALA A 98 14.61 7.21 11.19
C ALA A 98 13.24 6.53 11.06
N VAL A 99 13.22 5.18 11.04
CA VAL A 99 11.96 4.42 11.02
C VAL A 99 11.08 4.79 12.21
N GLN A 100 11.69 4.96 13.38
CA GLN A 100 10.95 5.31 14.57
C GLN A 100 10.29 6.69 14.46
N ARG A 101 11.04 7.69 13.98
CA ARG A 101 10.58 9.05 13.75
C ARG A 101 9.46 9.09 12.71
N SER A 102 9.63 8.44 11.57
CA SER A 102 8.62 8.40 10.50
C SER A 102 7.33 7.74 10.97
N THR A 103 7.42 6.63 11.71
CA THR A 103 6.24 5.98 12.30
C THR A 103 5.54 6.88 13.33
N THR A 104 6.28 7.61 14.16
CA THR A 104 5.71 8.56 15.12
C THR A 104 4.99 9.72 14.39
N PHE A 105 5.59 10.21 13.31
CA PHE A 105 4.98 11.25 12.47
C PHE A 105 3.65 10.77 11.88
N VAL A 106 3.62 9.60 11.26
CA VAL A 106 2.40 8.97 10.73
C VAL A 106 1.31 8.87 11.80
N ILE A 107 1.65 8.35 12.98
CA ILE A 107 0.71 8.24 14.10
C ILE A 107 0.15 9.61 14.47
N LYS A 108 0.99 10.65 14.57
CA LYS A 108 0.56 12.02 14.88
C LYS A 108 -0.42 12.55 13.83
N GLN A 109 -0.11 12.38 12.55
CA GLN A 109 -0.96 12.86 11.44
C GLN A 109 -2.34 12.20 11.47
N ILE A 110 -2.39 10.87 11.64
CA ILE A 110 -3.66 10.14 11.70
C ILE A 110 -4.44 10.47 12.99
N LYS A 111 -3.77 10.57 14.13
CA LYS A 111 -4.43 10.88 15.41
C LYS A 111 -5.11 12.25 15.39
N ALA A 112 -4.49 13.24 14.73
CA ALA A 112 -5.08 14.58 14.56
C ALA A 112 -6.40 14.58 13.76
N GLN A 113 -6.70 13.51 13.01
CA GLN A 113 -7.95 13.41 12.24
C GLN A 113 -9.11 12.80 13.03
N HIS A 114 -8.86 12.30 14.24
CA HIS A 114 -9.83 11.58 15.08
C HIS A 114 -10.61 10.49 14.33
N PRO A 115 -9.95 9.61 13.54
CA PRO A 115 -10.64 8.69 12.65
C PRO A 115 -11.52 7.69 13.41
N ASP A 116 -12.65 7.35 12.80
CA ASP A 116 -13.41 6.15 13.16
C ASP A 116 -12.77 4.90 12.54
N PHE A 117 -12.14 5.07 11.38
CA PHE A 117 -11.40 4.04 10.66
C PHE A 117 -10.03 4.56 10.22
N ALA A 118 -8.97 3.77 10.44
CA ALA A 118 -7.64 4.10 9.94
C ALA A 118 -7.04 2.91 9.20
N LEU A 119 -6.74 3.10 7.92
CA LEU A 119 -6.28 2.09 6.99
C LEU A 119 -4.81 2.39 6.66
N PHE A 120 -3.92 1.47 7.00
CA PHE A 120 -2.49 1.60 6.76
C PHE A 120 -2.01 0.56 5.76
N GLN A 121 -1.12 0.98 4.87
CA GLN A 121 -0.40 0.14 3.92
C GLN A 121 1.12 0.21 4.18
N GLU A 122 1.85 -0.80 3.73
CA GLU A 122 3.31 -0.95 3.93
C GLU A 122 3.75 -0.82 5.39
N ILE A 123 2.97 -1.40 6.29
CA ILE A 123 3.27 -1.37 7.73
C ILE A 123 4.02 -2.64 8.14
N ASP A 124 5.26 -2.47 8.56
CA ASP A 124 6.16 -3.56 8.89
C ASP A 124 6.01 -4.02 10.35
N THR A 125 6.23 -5.32 10.56
CA THR A 125 6.22 -5.94 11.90
C THR A 125 7.60 -6.33 12.39
N ASN A 126 8.47 -6.81 11.50
CA ASN A 126 9.81 -7.29 11.84
C ASN A 126 10.72 -7.45 10.59
N SER A 127 10.74 -6.47 9.69
CA SER A 127 11.59 -6.54 8.48
C SER A 127 12.99 -5.98 8.72
N THR A 128 13.96 -6.44 7.93
CA THR A 128 15.32 -5.87 7.90
C THR A 128 15.29 -4.43 7.39
N ARG A 129 14.51 -4.14 6.33
CA ARG A 129 14.36 -2.78 5.75
C ARG A 129 13.85 -1.70 6.69
N SER A 130 13.15 -2.10 7.74
CA SER A 130 12.61 -1.23 8.78
C SER A 130 13.34 -1.40 10.12
N TYR A 131 14.55 -1.98 10.12
CA TYR A 131 15.36 -2.24 11.33
C TYR A 131 14.60 -2.97 12.45
N HIS A 132 13.73 -3.91 12.07
CA HIS A 132 12.94 -4.70 13.01
C HIS A 132 12.07 -3.83 13.95
N VAL A 133 11.70 -2.62 13.51
CA VAL A 133 10.72 -1.79 14.21
C VAL A 133 9.35 -2.36 13.93
N ASN A 134 8.67 -2.83 14.99
CA ASN A 134 7.29 -3.28 14.88
C ASN A 134 6.35 -2.07 14.83
N GLN A 135 6.03 -1.61 13.62
CA GLN A 135 5.20 -0.43 13.38
C GLN A 135 3.74 -0.70 13.73
N VAL A 136 3.23 -1.91 13.45
CA VAL A 136 1.89 -2.35 13.84
C VAL A 136 1.67 -2.21 15.34
N ARG A 137 2.62 -2.68 16.16
CA ARG A 137 2.56 -2.57 17.62
C ARG A 137 2.57 -1.11 18.09
N ARG A 138 3.38 -0.25 17.46
CA ARG A 138 3.47 1.17 17.82
C ARG A 138 2.19 1.93 17.46
N VAL A 139 1.63 1.67 16.28
CA VAL A 139 0.33 2.22 15.88
C VAL A 139 -0.74 1.74 16.86
N ALA A 140 -0.83 0.44 17.14
CA ALA A 140 -1.83 -0.09 18.06
C ALA A 140 -1.72 0.48 19.49
N ALA A 141 -0.50 0.71 19.99
CA ALA A 141 -0.28 1.34 21.29
C ALA A 141 -0.75 2.82 21.32
N ALA A 142 -0.72 3.51 20.18
CA ALA A 142 -1.18 4.90 20.08
C ALA A 142 -2.71 5.03 19.97
N PHE A 143 -3.40 3.94 19.60
CA PHE A 143 -4.86 3.84 19.46
C PHE A 143 -5.43 2.68 20.30
N PRO A 144 -5.23 2.68 21.63
CA PRO A 144 -5.56 1.53 22.48
C PRO A 144 -7.07 1.23 22.56
N HIS A 145 -7.92 2.20 22.21
CA HIS A 145 -9.38 2.07 22.24
C HIS A 145 -9.98 1.58 20.92
N LEU A 146 -9.18 1.38 19.86
CA LEU A 146 -9.69 0.91 18.57
C LEU A 146 -9.48 -0.60 18.41
N GLY A 147 -10.47 -1.26 17.81
CA GLY A 147 -10.32 -2.61 17.28
C GLY A 147 -9.32 -2.62 16.12
N ARG A 148 -8.65 -3.75 15.93
CA ARG A 148 -7.59 -3.89 14.92
C ARG A 148 -7.63 -5.21 14.19
N VAL A 149 -7.35 -5.14 12.90
CA VAL A 149 -7.20 -6.28 11.99
C VAL A 149 -5.90 -6.08 11.21
N PHE A 150 -5.03 -7.10 11.22
CA PHE A 150 -3.80 -7.10 10.45
C PHE A 150 -3.78 -8.28 9.47
N ALA A 151 -3.34 -8.03 8.24
CA ALA A 151 -3.08 -9.07 7.25
C ALA A 151 -1.70 -8.86 6.63
N SER A 152 -0.92 -9.92 6.48
CA SER A 152 0.32 -9.81 5.72
C SER A 152 0.01 -9.73 4.22
N ASN A 153 0.63 -8.76 3.57
CA ASN A 153 0.60 -8.57 2.12
C ASN A 153 2.00 -8.62 1.49
N PHE A 154 3.02 -8.89 2.31
CA PHE A 154 4.38 -9.14 1.88
C PHE A 154 5.16 -9.88 2.97
N HIS A 155 5.62 -11.08 2.62
CA HIS A 155 6.64 -11.79 3.36
C HIS A 155 7.68 -12.32 2.38
N SER A 156 8.96 -12.20 2.76
CA SER A 156 10.04 -12.76 1.96
C SER A 156 11.20 -13.22 2.84
N ALA A 157 11.91 -14.22 2.31
CA ALA A 157 13.25 -14.56 2.76
C ALA A 157 14.22 -13.38 2.54
N TYR A 158 15.47 -13.52 3.01
CA TYR A 158 16.43 -12.43 2.93
C TYR A 158 16.74 -12.06 1.47
N LEU A 159 16.36 -10.85 1.05
CA LEU A 159 16.62 -10.33 -0.30
C LEU A 159 17.97 -9.59 -0.35
N LEU A 160 18.93 -10.12 -1.10
CA LEU A 160 20.27 -9.55 -1.34
C LEU A 160 20.30 -8.39 -2.34
N VAL A 161 19.16 -7.80 -2.67
CA VAL A 161 19.03 -6.69 -3.63
C VAL A 161 18.60 -5.40 -2.92
N PRO A 162 19.19 -4.24 -3.24
CA PRO A 162 20.41 -4.07 -4.03
C PRO A 162 21.63 -4.60 -3.24
N PRO A 163 22.69 -5.12 -3.89
CA PRO A 163 23.85 -5.69 -3.18
C PRO A 163 24.55 -4.72 -2.21
N THR A 164 24.50 -3.41 -2.50
CA THR A 164 25.11 -2.37 -1.68
C THR A 164 24.30 -1.99 -0.45
N ASP A 165 23.00 -2.26 -0.45
CA ASP A 165 22.09 -2.00 0.68
C ASP A 165 20.95 -3.03 0.72
N PRO A 166 21.24 -4.32 1.00
CA PRO A 166 20.27 -5.40 0.84
C PRO A 166 18.97 -5.16 1.57
N HIS A 167 17.83 -5.26 0.87
CA HIS A 167 16.48 -5.08 1.40
C HIS A 167 16.17 -6.05 2.57
N GLY A 168 16.79 -7.23 2.53
CA GLY A 168 16.76 -8.23 3.59
C GLY A 168 15.42 -8.95 3.72
N THR A 169 15.14 -9.49 4.90
CA THR A 169 13.86 -10.18 5.17
C THR A 169 12.73 -9.17 5.27
N VAL A 170 11.55 -9.53 4.74
CA VAL A 170 10.38 -8.64 4.81
C VAL A 170 9.21 -9.32 5.51
N ARG A 171 8.54 -8.56 6.37
CA ARG A 171 7.30 -8.90 7.06
C ARG A 171 6.43 -7.65 7.16
N SER A 172 5.68 -7.38 6.09
CA SER A 172 4.79 -6.23 5.93
C SER A 172 3.34 -6.64 5.77
N GLY A 173 2.44 -5.67 5.89
CA GLY A 173 1.02 -5.92 5.80
C GLY A 173 0.15 -4.69 5.62
N LEU A 174 -1.13 -4.96 5.83
CA LEU A 174 -2.22 -4.02 5.90
C LEU A 174 -2.75 -4.03 7.33
N LEU A 175 -2.88 -2.86 7.95
CA LEU A 175 -3.49 -2.69 9.26
C LEU A 175 -4.74 -1.83 9.11
N THR A 176 -5.88 -2.33 9.59
CA THR A 176 -7.11 -1.53 9.69
C THR A 176 -7.48 -1.40 11.16
N LEU A 177 -7.68 -0.15 11.61
CA LEU A 177 -8.24 0.18 12.91
C LEU A 177 -9.71 0.56 12.75
N SER A 178 -10.53 0.22 13.74
CA SER A 178 -11.95 0.60 13.78
C SER A 178 -12.41 0.94 15.19
N ARG A 179 -13.18 2.02 15.32
CA ARG A 179 -13.93 2.37 16.55
C ARG A 179 -15.17 1.49 16.72
N TYR A 180 -15.63 0.84 15.66
CA TYR A 180 -16.90 0.11 15.61
C TYR A 180 -16.67 -1.40 15.56
N GLN A 181 -17.72 -2.15 15.83
CA GLN A 181 -17.72 -3.60 15.82
C GLN A 181 -17.32 -4.13 14.43
N VAL A 182 -16.27 -4.95 14.40
CA VAL A 182 -15.92 -5.75 13.22
C VAL A 182 -16.42 -7.16 13.47
N GLN A 183 -17.53 -7.53 12.82
CA GLN A 183 -18.16 -8.84 12.97
C GLN A 183 -17.29 -9.94 12.34
N SER A 184 -16.71 -9.65 11.18
CA SER A 184 -15.74 -10.55 10.55
C SER A 184 -14.71 -9.77 9.74
N ALA A 185 -13.55 -10.40 9.56
CA ALA A 185 -12.49 -9.87 8.72
C ALA A 185 -11.86 -11.00 7.89
N GLN A 186 -11.57 -10.71 6.63
CA GLN A 186 -11.00 -11.67 5.68
C GLN A 186 -9.91 -11.02 4.85
N ARG A 187 -8.80 -11.74 4.66
CA ARG A 187 -7.78 -11.42 3.66
C ARG A 187 -8.22 -12.00 2.31
N ARG A 188 -8.20 -11.17 1.28
CA ARG A 188 -8.41 -11.57 -0.10
C ARG A 188 -7.14 -11.40 -0.91
N GLN A 189 -6.64 -12.48 -1.51
CA GLN A 189 -5.42 -12.47 -2.29
C GLN A 189 -5.69 -11.88 -3.67
N TYR A 190 -4.86 -10.91 -4.06
CA TYR A 190 -4.84 -10.40 -5.42
C TYR A 190 -4.13 -11.38 -6.36
N PRO A 191 -4.50 -11.47 -7.65
CA PRO A 191 -3.68 -12.13 -8.66
C PRO A 191 -2.27 -11.50 -8.66
N VAL A 192 -1.23 -12.32 -8.58
CA VAL A 192 0.19 -11.91 -8.53
C VAL A 192 1.00 -12.66 -9.58
N SER A 193 2.16 -12.14 -9.95
CA SER A 193 3.02 -12.79 -10.94
C SER A 193 3.54 -14.13 -10.40
N THR A 194 3.55 -15.14 -11.27
CA THR A 194 4.14 -16.47 -11.00
C THR A 194 5.51 -16.64 -11.67
N HIS A 195 6.01 -15.62 -12.36
CA HIS A 195 7.32 -15.67 -13.03
C HIS A 195 8.46 -15.89 -12.02
N LEU A 196 9.44 -16.71 -12.42
CA LEU A 196 10.48 -17.27 -11.53
C LEU A 196 11.26 -16.24 -10.70
N ILE A 197 11.60 -15.08 -11.25
CA ILE A 197 12.36 -14.03 -10.55
C ILE A 197 11.44 -13.03 -9.88
N GLU A 198 10.36 -12.63 -10.58
CA GLU A 198 9.40 -11.65 -10.07
C GLU A 198 8.72 -12.16 -8.81
N LYS A 199 8.37 -13.45 -8.72
CA LYS A 199 7.67 -14.01 -7.55
C LYS A 199 8.41 -13.84 -6.22
N PHE A 200 9.74 -13.68 -6.21
CA PHE A 200 10.53 -13.52 -4.98
C PHE A 200 10.63 -12.08 -4.50
N VAL A 201 10.44 -11.12 -5.41
CA VAL A 201 10.43 -9.67 -5.11
C VAL A 201 9.01 -9.11 -5.13
N ASP A 202 8.06 -9.84 -5.72
CA ASP A 202 6.65 -9.49 -5.81
C ASP A 202 5.93 -9.85 -4.51
N LEU A 203 5.04 -8.95 -4.15
CA LEU A 203 4.39 -8.89 -2.86
C LEU A 203 3.28 -9.94 -2.83
N ASP A 204 2.93 -10.46 -1.65
CA ASP A 204 1.74 -11.30 -1.45
C ASP A 204 0.49 -10.42 -1.46
N ARG A 205 0.32 -9.65 -2.55
CA ARG A 205 -0.66 -8.59 -2.70
C ARG A 205 -2.03 -9.10 -2.29
N CYS A 206 -2.69 -8.30 -1.46
CA CYS A 206 -4.01 -8.62 -0.95
C CYS A 206 -4.77 -7.34 -0.64
N PHE A 207 -6.04 -7.51 -0.33
CA PHE A 207 -6.86 -6.52 0.36
C PHE A 207 -7.53 -7.17 1.57
N VAL A 208 -7.92 -6.36 2.55
CA VAL A 208 -8.62 -6.81 3.75
C VAL A 208 -10.06 -6.35 3.67
N VAL A 209 -11.00 -7.29 3.78
CA VAL A 209 -12.44 -7.02 3.83
C VAL A 209 -12.90 -7.11 5.28
N LEU A 210 -13.51 -6.04 5.78
CA LEU A 210 -14.13 -5.99 7.09
C LEU A 210 -15.65 -5.91 6.90
N THR A 211 -16.38 -6.77 7.61
CA THR A 211 -17.84 -6.72 7.68
C THR A 211 -18.24 -6.08 9.01
N LEU A 212 -18.88 -4.92 8.95
CA LEU A 212 -19.32 -4.17 10.11
C LEU A 212 -20.86 -4.06 10.11
N PRO A 213 -21.54 -4.43 11.20
CA PRO A 213 -22.98 -4.32 11.28
C PRO A 213 -23.43 -2.86 11.34
N VAL A 214 -24.54 -2.58 10.65
CA VAL A 214 -25.27 -1.32 10.68
C VAL A 214 -26.62 -1.56 11.35
N GLN A 215 -27.10 -0.61 12.13
CA GLN A 215 -28.33 -0.72 12.92
C GLN A 215 -29.59 -1.04 12.10
N ASN A 216 -29.60 -0.73 10.80
CA ASN A 216 -30.70 -1.07 9.89
C ASN A 216 -30.66 -2.53 9.38
N GLY A 217 -29.82 -3.39 9.96
CA GLY A 217 -29.71 -4.81 9.61
C GLY A 217 -28.81 -5.12 8.40
N ARG A 218 -28.24 -4.09 7.75
CA ARG A 218 -27.26 -4.23 6.66
C ARG A 218 -25.83 -4.21 7.22
N HIS A 219 -24.84 -4.32 6.34
CA HIS A 219 -23.43 -4.17 6.72
C HIS A 219 -22.75 -3.03 5.96
N LEU A 220 -21.74 -2.43 6.59
CA LEU A 220 -20.67 -1.74 5.88
C LEU A 220 -19.55 -2.74 5.58
N ILE A 221 -19.23 -2.88 4.30
CA ILE A 221 -18.05 -3.58 3.81
C ILE A 221 -16.93 -2.56 3.63
N MET A 222 -16.05 -2.48 4.63
CA MET A 222 -14.86 -1.61 4.62
C MET A 222 -13.66 -2.40 4.10
N ILE A 223 -13.05 -1.94 3.02
CA ILE A 223 -11.93 -2.62 2.35
C ILE A 223 -10.66 -1.78 2.46
N ASN A 224 -9.58 -2.37 2.98
CA ASN A 224 -8.23 -1.80 2.92
C ASN A 224 -7.45 -2.48 1.79
N SER A 225 -7.11 -1.71 0.75
CA SER A 225 -6.49 -2.21 -0.48
C SER A 225 -5.07 -1.67 -0.67
N HIS A 226 -4.18 -2.50 -1.20
CA HIS A 226 -2.89 -2.06 -1.74
C HIS A 226 -2.55 -2.85 -3.00
N MET A 227 -2.81 -2.25 -4.17
CA MET A 227 -2.63 -2.88 -5.48
C MET A 227 -1.16 -2.85 -5.93
N SER A 228 -0.84 -3.54 -7.02
CA SER A 228 0.54 -3.63 -7.52
C SER A 228 1.00 -2.36 -8.24
N ALA A 229 2.19 -1.88 -7.88
CA ALA A 229 2.87 -0.77 -8.55
C ALA A 229 3.47 -1.19 -9.91
N TYR A 230 4.26 -2.27 -9.92
CA TYR A 230 4.99 -2.71 -11.12
C TYR A 230 4.28 -3.89 -11.79
N ASP A 231 3.83 -3.66 -13.02
CA ASP A 231 3.19 -4.68 -13.85
C ASP A 231 3.47 -4.37 -15.32
N ARG A 232 4.46 -5.07 -15.88
CA ARG A 232 4.87 -4.89 -17.27
C ARG A 232 3.74 -5.38 -18.18
N GLY A 233 3.05 -4.43 -18.82
CA GLY A 233 1.92 -4.71 -19.71
C GLY A 233 0.55 -4.63 -19.04
N GLY A 234 0.45 -4.30 -17.75
CA GLY A 234 -0.81 -3.94 -17.08
C GLY A 234 -1.83 -5.08 -16.86
N LYS A 235 -1.44 -6.33 -17.13
CA LYS A 235 -2.33 -7.50 -17.02
C LYS A 235 -2.71 -7.83 -15.58
N MET A 236 -1.76 -7.77 -14.65
CA MET A 236 -2.01 -8.06 -13.23
C MET A 236 -2.88 -6.97 -12.61
N ARG A 237 -2.61 -5.70 -12.89
CA ARG A 237 -3.43 -4.58 -12.38
C ARG A 237 -4.87 -4.67 -12.85
N ALA A 238 -5.11 -5.01 -14.12
CA ALA A 238 -6.46 -5.24 -14.63
C ALA A 238 -7.16 -6.41 -13.93
N ALA A 239 -6.46 -7.54 -13.71
CA ALA A 239 -7.01 -8.68 -13.00
C ALA A 239 -7.31 -8.36 -11.52
N GLN A 240 -6.46 -7.58 -10.86
CA GLN A 240 -6.65 -7.09 -9.50
C GLN A 240 -7.89 -6.20 -9.40
N LEU A 241 -8.04 -5.25 -10.33
CA LEU A 241 -9.20 -4.37 -10.38
C LEU A 241 -10.49 -5.16 -10.63
N LYS A 242 -10.47 -6.16 -11.53
CA LYS A 242 -11.61 -7.05 -11.78
C LYS A 242 -12.01 -7.83 -10.53
N LEU A 243 -11.06 -8.36 -9.76
CA LEU A 243 -11.36 -9.06 -8.51
C LEU A 243 -11.99 -8.12 -7.47
N LEU A 244 -11.38 -6.95 -7.25
CA LEU A 244 -11.85 -5.95 -6.28
C LEU A 244 -13.28 -5.49 -6.63
N THR A 245 -13.51 -5.11 -7.89
CA THR A 245 -14.83 -4.67 -8.37
C THR A 245 -15.88 -5.77 -8.29
N GLY A 246 -15.51 -7.03 -8.50
CA GLY A 246 -16.40 -8.18 -8.28
C GLY A 246 -16.86 -8.31 -6.82
N VAL A 247 -15.93 -8.16 -5.86
CA VAL A 247 -16.26 -8.18 -4.42
C VAL A 247 -17.14 -6.99 -4.04
N MET A 248 -16.84 -5.80 -4.55
CA MET A 248 -17.64 -4.60 -4.34
C MET A 248 -19.08 -4.79 -4.85
N LYS A 249 -19.23 -5.25 -6.10
CA LYS A 249 -20.54 -5.48 -6.70
C LYS A 249 -21.33 -6.52 -5.91
N GLN A 250 -20.72 -7.66 -5.55
CA GLN A 250 -21.39 -8.70 -4.78
C GLN A 250 -21.88 -8.19 -3.42
N ALA A 251 -21.15 -7.29 -2.77
CA ALA A 251 -21.60 -6.65 -1.54
C ALA A 251 -22.80 -5.71 -1.80
N ARG A 252 -22.73 -4.86 -2.83
CA ARG A 252 -23.86 -3.98 -3.16
C ARG A 252 -25.12 -4.73 -3.57
N ASP A 253 -24.99 -5.83 -4.31
CA ASP A 253 -26.12 -6.67 -4.71
C ASP A 253 -26.88 -7.26 -3.51
N ARG A 254 -26.24 -7.37 -2.33
CA ARG A 254 -26.88 -7.80 -1.07
C ARG A 254 -27.52 -6.65 -0.27
N GLY A 255 -27.44 -5.41 -0.77
CA GLY A 255 -27.92 -4.24 -0.06
C GLY A 255 -26.90 -3.59 0.89
N ASP A 256 -25.69 -4.14 1.04
CA ASP A 256 -24.66 -3.61 1.94
C ASP A 256 -24.13 -2.24 1.48
N TYR A 257 -23.48 -1.49 2.35
CA TYR A 257 -22.67 -0.31 1.99
C TYR A 257 -21.25 -0.76 1.68
N VAL A 258 -20.56 -0.07 0.77
CA VAL A 258 -19.18 -0.43 0.41
C VAL A 258 -18.30 0.81 0.41
N ILE A 259 -17.17 0.71 1.13
CA ILE A 259 -16.09 1.71 1.10
C ILE A 259 -14.78 0.98 0.90
N VAL A 260 -14.04 1.34 -0.15
CA VAL A 260 -12.67 0.88 -0.39
C VAL A 260 -11.73 2.05 -0.17
N GLY A 261 -10.81 1.93 0.77
CA GLY A 261 -9.72 2.89 0.97
C GLY A 261 -8.37 2.23 0.75
N GLY A 262 -7.40 2.98 0.24
CA GLY A 262 -6.06 2.41 0.03
C GLY A 262 -5.20 3.18 -0.93
N ASP A 263 -4.05 2.54 -1.20
CA ASP A 263 -3.14 2.88 -2.29
C ASP A 263 -3.50 1.99 -3.50
N PHE A 264 -4.06 2.61 -4.53
CA PHE A 264 -4.46 1.90 -5.73
C PHE A 264 -3.31 1.72 -6.72
N ASN A 265 -2.16 2.37 -6.56
CA ASN A 265 -1.09 2.40 -7.56
C ASN A 265 -1.57 2.81 -8.98
N HIS A 266 -2.72 3.48 -9.05
CA HIS A 266 -3.33 4.03 -10.25
C HIS A 266 -3.64 5.48 -9.98
N ALA A 267 -3.25 6.36 -10.89
CA ALA A 267 -3.71 7.74 -10.89
C ALA A 267 -5.25 7.75 -10.93
N LEU A 268 -5.88 8.35 -9.92
CA LEU A 268 -7.33 8.38 -9.72
C LEU A 268 -8.02 9.40 -10.64
N GLY A 269 -7.75 9.27 -11.93
CA GLY A 269 -8.24 10.11 -13.02
C GLY A 269 -7.14 10.37 -14.04
N LYS A 270 -7.43 10.25 -15.35
CA LYS A 270 -6.42 10.43 -16.41
C LYS A 270 -5.71 11.79 -16.34
N GLN A 271 -6.43 12.84 -15.98
CA GLN A 271 -5.93 14.22 -15.96
C GLN A 271 -4.84 14.45 -14.90
N ILE A 272 -4.91 13.75 -13.76
CA ILE A 272 -3.99 13.98 -12.64
C ILE A 272 -2.59 13.39 -12.89
N MET A 273 -2.45 12.52 -13.90
CA MET A 273 -1.16 11.96 -14.31
C MET A 273 -0.19 13.03 -14.80
N THR A 274 -0.70 14.14 -15.36
CA THR A 274 0.11 15.19 -15.99
C THR A 274 -0.18 16.58 -15.43
N HIS A 275 -0.95 16.66 -14.34
CA HIS A 275 -1.42 17.93 -13.78
C HIS A 275 -0.35 18.66 -12.97
N PHE A 276 0.34 17.95 -12.07
CA PHE A 276 1.32 18.57 -11.19
C PHE A 276 2.60 18.95 -11.92
N ARG A 277 3.16 20.12 -11.57
CA ARG A 277 4.42 20.61 -12.13
C ARG A 277 5.56 19.65 -11.78
N THR A 278 6.31 19.25 -12.80
CA THR A 278 7.44 18.33 -12.66
C THR A 278 8.45 18.51 -13.79
N ASN A 279 9.70 18.12 -13.54
CA ASN A 279 10.77 17.99 -14.52
C ASN A 279 10.99 16.54 -14.99
N GLN A 280 10.19 15.60 -14.50
CA GLN A 280 10.23 14.20 -14.90
C GLN A 280 9.16 13.88 -15.94
N ARG A 281 9.40 12.84 -16.75
CA ARG A 281 8.37 12.20 -17.56
C ARG A 281 7.42 11.41 -16.64
N VAL A 282 6.21 11.12 -17.11
CA VAL A 282 5.30 10.21 -16.39
C VAL A 282 6.01 8.86 -16.21
N PRO A 283 6.23 8.39 -14.98
CA PRO A 283 6.89 7.12 -14.76
C PRO A 283 6.09 5.94 -15.30
N ASN A 284 6.78 4.90 -15.78
CA ASN A 284 6.15 3.72 -16.39
C ASN A 284 5.30 2.90 -15.42
N TRP A 285 5.49 3.08 -14.11
CA TRP A 285 4.69 2.43 -13.08
C TRP A 285 3.31 3.08 -12.92
N VAL A 286 3.11 4.34 -13.35
CA VAL A 286 1.84 5.05 -13.20
C VAL A 286 0.81 4.50 -14.17
N SER A 287 -0.16 3.76 -13.64
CA SER A 287 -1.39 3.39 -14.34
C SER A 287 -2.51 4.42 -14.07
N LYS A 288 -3.69 4.25 -14.66
CA LYS A 288 -4.85 5.14 -14.44
C LYS A 288 -6.10 4.33 -14.10
N MET A 289 -6.94 4.90 -13.24
CA MET A 289 -8.26 4.37 -12.91
C MET A 289 -9.26 5.53 -12.87
N SER A 290 -10.48 5.28 -13.33
CA SER A 290 -11.57 6.24 -13.40
C SER A 290 -12.89 5.59 -13.00
N ASN A 291 -13.95 6.39 -12.88
CA ASN A 291 -15.29 5.86 -12.59
C ASN A 291 -15.79 4.89 -13.67
N GLN A 292 -15.27 4.96 -14.91
CA GLN A 292 -15.65 4.04 -15.99
C GLN A 292 -15.10 2.63 -15.79
N ASP A 293 -14.06 2.50 -14.96
CA ASP A 293 -13.46 1.21 -14.62
C ASP A 293 -14.15 0.55 -13.42
N LEU A 294 -15.15 1.22 -12.83
CA LEU A 294 -15.91 0.76 -11.67
C LEU A 294 -17.30 0.22 -12.09
N PRO A 295 -17.88 -0.73 -11.33
CA PRO A 295 -19.24 -1.19 -11.57
C PRO A 295 -20.25 -0.05 -11.37
N ALA A 296 -21.42 -0.17 -12.00
CA ALA A 296 -22.52 0.76 -11.79
C ALA A 296 -22.87 0.87 -10.30
N GLY A 297 -23.23 2.07 -9.84
CA GLY A 297 -23.49 2.35 -8.43
C GLY A 297 -22.23 2.59 -7.59
N PHE A 298 -21.06 2.80 -8.22
CA PHE A 298 -19.81 3.13 -7.53
C PHE A 298 -19.12 4.36 -8.10
N ARG A 299 -18.38 5.07 -7.27
CA ARG A 299 -17.56 6.21 -7.68
C ARG A 299 -16.30 6.35 -6.83
N ILE A 300 -15.24 6.86 -7.46
CA ILE A 300 -14.09 7.42 -6.77
C ILE A 300 -14.53 8.73 -6.08
N VAL A 301 -14.22 8.87 -4.80
CA VAL A 301 -14.44 10.10 -4.05
C VAL A 301 -13.28 11.05 -4.31
N ARG A 302 -13.47 11.96 -5.27
CA ARG A 302 -12.49 13.00 -5.55
C ARG A 302 -12.35 13.94 -4.36
N ALA A 303 -11.12 14.13 -3.88
CA ALA A 303 -10.86 15.10 -2.82
C ALA A 303 -11.17 16.53 -3.26
N ASP A 304 -11.59 17.38 -2.33
CA ASP A 304 -11.87 18.81 -2.58
C ASP A 304 -10.62 19.57 -3.09
N ASN A 305 -9.44 19.19 -2.62
CA ASN A 305 -8.13 19.73 -2.97
C ASN A 305 -7.35 18.81 -3.94
N TYR A 306 -8.06 17.97 -4.71
CA TYR A 306 -7.49 17.01 -5.65
C TYR A 306 -6.50 17.63 -6.64
N TRP A 307 -6.73 18.86 -7.07
CA TRP A 307 -5.88 19.56 -8.04
C TRP A 307 -4.66 20.27 -7.42
N THR A 308 -4.58 20.35 -6.09
CA THR A 308 -3.52 21.11 -5.42
C THR A 308 -2.65 20.23 -4.51
N THR A 309 -3.18 19.10 -4.05
CA THR A 309 -2.47 18.22 -3.11
C THR A 309 -2.34 16.79 -3.68
N PRO A 310 -1.14 16.40 -4.15
CA PRO A 310 -0.90 15.02 -4.58
C PRO A 310 -0.87 14.07 -3.38
N THR A 311 -1.09 12.77 -3.63
CA THR A 311 -1.00 11.74 -2.60
C THR A 311 0.26 10.90 -2.68
N VAL A 312 1.01 10.94 -3.78
CA VAL A 312 2.27 10.21 -3.93
C VAL A 312 3.32 11.03 -4.69
N ARG A 313 4.59 10.78 -4.39
CA ARG A 313 5.75 11.24 -5.18
C ARG A 313 6.50 10.07 -5.80
N ALA A 314 7.20 10.30 -6.92
CA ALA A 314 8.20 9.34 -7.38
C ALA A 314 9.40 9.27 -6.41
N THR A 315 10.02 8.09 -6.32
CA THR A 315 11.12 7.82 -5.38
C THR A 315 12.40 7.37 -6.07
N ASP A 316 12.54 7.63 -7.37
CA ASP A 316 13.77 7.42 -8.12
C ASP A 316 14.87 8.43 -7.73
N THR A 317 14.50 9.55 -7.11
CA THR A 317 15.39 10.53 -6.48
C THR A 317 14.80 11.04 -5.16
N ALA A 318 15.59 11.83 -4.42
CA ALA A 318 15.04 12.64 -3.33
C ALA A 318 13.94 13.59 -3.84
N TYR A 319 13.00 13.92 -2.96
CA TYR A 319 11.91 14.83 -3.25
C TYR A 319 12.40 16.26 -3.41
N VAL A 320 12.02 16.89 -4.51
CA VAL A 320 12.23 18.32 -4.75
C VAL A 320 10.90 18.91 -5.21
N PRO A 321 10.27 19.79 -4.39
CA PRO A 321 9.00 20.41 -4.74
C PRO A 321 8.99 21.04 -6.14
N GLY A 322 7.94 20.75 -6.92
CA GLY A 322 7.77 21.25 -8.28
C GLY A 322 8.74 20.67 -9.33
N LYS A 323 9.65 19.76 -8.94
CA LYS A 323 10.56 19.06 -9.86
C LYS A 323 10.33 17.55 -9.87
N THR A 324 10.12 16.93 -8.70
CA THR A 324 9.77 15.51 -8.60
C THR A 324 8.34 15.28 -9.09
N TYR A 325 8.12 14.18 -9.81
CA TYR A 325 6.82 13.73 -10.26
C TYR A 325 5.93 13.41 -9.06
N THR A 326 4.71 13.91 -9.10
CA THR A 326 3.68 13.64 -8.09
C THR A 326 2.34 13.41 -8.77
N THR A 327 1.48 12.62 -8.15
CA THR A 327 0.11 12.39 -8.63
C THR A 327 -0.80 11.95 -7.46
N VAL A 328 -2.05 11.58 -7.74
CA VAL A 328 -3.02 11.10 -6.75
C VAL A 328 -3.32 9.63 -7.03
N VAL A 329 -2.83 8.73 -6.17
CA VAL A 329 -3.06 7.27 -6.26
C VAL A 329 -3.77 6.70 -5.03
N ASP A 330 -3.84 7.48 -3.95
CA ASP A 330 -4.48 7.11 -2.70
C ASP A 330 -5.85 7.78 -2.62
N GLY A 331 -6.82 7.10 -2.02
CA GLY A 331 -8.14 7.68 -1.84
C GLY A 331 -9.18 6.65 -1.49
N PHE A 332 -10.42 6.96 -1.87
CA PHE A 332 -11.58 6.13 -1.54
C PHE A 332 -12.50 5.91 -2.73
N ILE A 333 -13.08 4.72 -2.81
CA ILE A 333 -14.21 4.36 -3.67
C ILE A 333 -15.40 4.06 -2.77
N VAL A 334 -16.58 4.56 -3.11
CA VAL A 334 -17.80 4.34 -2.34
C VAL A 334 -18.94 3.88 -3.23
N SER A 335 -19.86 3.10 -2.67
CA SER A 335 -21.15 2.81 -3.31
C SER A 335 -22.09 4.02 -3.28
N ASP A 336 -23.11 3.98 -4.14
CA ASP A 336 -24.14 4.99 -4.33
C ASP A 336 -24.95 5.32 -3.07
N ASN A 337 -25.15 4.34 -2.20
CA ASN A 337 -25.80 4.49 -0.91
C ASN A 337 -24.89 5.06 0.21
N VAL A 338 -23.71 5.58 -0.15
CA VAL A 338 -22.79 6.27 0.75
C VAL A 338 -22.55 7.70 0.26
N THR A 339 -23.01 8.67 1.03
CA THR A 339 -22.66 10.09 0.80
C THR A 339 -21.28 10.34 1.38
N ALA A 340 -20.35 10.87 0.58
CA ALA A 340 -18.96 11.01 1.02
C ALA A 340 -18.21 12.16 0.35
N THR A 341 -17.36 12.83 1.14
CA THR A 341 -16.37 13.83 0.70
C THR A 341 -14.98 13.40 1.17
N ALA A 342 -13.94 13.79 0.42
CA ALA A 342 -12.56 13.47 0.77
C ALA A 342 -11.69 14.73 0.78
N HIS A 343 -10.57 14.67 1.51
CA HIS A 343 -9.57 15.71 1.61
C HIS A 343 -8.18 15.09 1.71
N ASN A 344 -7.24 15.53 0.87
CA ASN A 344 -5.85 15.08 0.92
C ASN A 344 -5.09 15.88 1.97
N LEU A 345 -4.40 15.22 2.91
CA LEU A 345 -3.68 15.86 4.00
C LEU A 345 -2.24 16.18 3.55
N ALA A 346 -1.94 17.46 3.36
CA ALA A 346 -0.62 17.88 2.88
C ALA A 346 0.47 17.70 3.97
N THR A 347 1.09 16.52 4.02
CA THR A 347 2.26 16.25 4.87
C THR A 347 3.59 16.56 4.18
N HIS A 348 3.51 17.02 2.93
CA HIS A 348 4.63 17.42 2.07
C HIS A 348 5.70 16.33 1.90
N PHE A 349 5.30 15.07 2.02
CA PHE A 349 6.17 13.90 1.90
C PHE A 349 7.36 13.88 2.89
N GLN A 350 7.20 14.52 4.05
CA GLN A 350 8.28 14.73 5.00
C GLN A 350 8.90 13.42 5.49
N GLU A 351 8.06 12.45 5.86
CA GLU A 351 8.49 11.17 6.47
C GLU A 351 8.00 9.92 5.71
N THR A 352 7.24 10.10 4.63
CA THR A 352 6.76 9.07 3.71
C THR A 352 6.56 9.71 2.34
N ASP A 353 6.65 8.92 1.28
CA ASP A 353 6.41 9.34 -0.10
C ASP A 353 4.92 9.46 -0.44
N HIS A 354 4.05 9.14 0.51
CA HIS A 354 2.61 9.37 0.39
C HIS A 354 2.12 10.50 1.30
N ASN A 355 1.01 11.14 0.91
CA ASN A 355 0.19 11.98 1.77
C ASN A 355 -1.09 11.22 2.12
N PRO A 356 -1.55 11.24 3.40
CA PRO A 356 -2.77 10.56 3.79
C PRO A 356 -4.01 11.22 3.18
N VAL A 357 -5.07 10.45 3.00
CA VAL A 357 -6.39 10.96 2.59
C VAL A 357 -7.40 10.73 3.69
N LYS A 358 -8.19 11.76 4.01
CA LYS A 358 -9.33 11.69 4.92
C LYS A 358 -10.62 11.59 4.12
N LEU A 359 -11.51 10.69 4.54
CA LEU A 359 -12.89 10.58 4.09
C LEU A 359 -13.82 11.02 5.22
N THR A 360 -14.83 11.80 4.89
CA THR A 360 -16.02 11.99 5.73
C THR A 360 -17.20 11.38 4.99
N PHE A 361 -17.99 10.52 5.66
CA PHE A 361 -19.07 9.79 5.00
C PHE A 361 -20.30 9.58 5.88
N LYS A 362 -21.43 9.29 5.25
CA LYS A 362 -22.69 8.87 5.88
C LYS A 362 -23.25 7.65 5.14
N LEU A 363 -23.79 6.70 5.89
CA LEU A 363 -24.54 5.57 5.35
C LEU A 363 -26.00 6.01 5.20
N GLN A 364 -26.56 6.01 4.00
CA GLN A 364 -27.93 6.48 3.77
C GLN A 364 -28.95 5.51 4.34
N ALA A 365 -30.04 5.99 4.94
CA ALA A 365 -31.06 5.12 5.54
C ALA A 365 -31.71 4.12 4.56
N GLU A 366 -31.83 4.51 3.28
CA GLU A 366 -32.61 3.86 2.21
C GLU A 366 -34.08 3.59 2.54
#